data_AF-A0A2V7ED33-F1
#
_entry.id   AF-A0A2V7ED33-F1
#
_cell.length_a   1.000
_cell.length_b   1.000
_cell.length_c   1.000
_cell.angle_alpha   90.00
_cell.angle_beta   90.00
_cell.angle_gamma   90.00
#
_symmetry.space_group_name_H-M   'P 1'
#
loop_
_entity.id
_entity.type
_entity.pdbx_description
1 polymer ?
#
loop_
_entity_poly.entity_id
_entity_poly.type
_entity_poly.pdbx_seq_one_letter_code
_entity_poly.pdbx_strand_id
1 'polypeptide(L)' 'MEYLSRKGIAYTEKNLSRTPEARQELIEMGVMSLPVILIGDQRLVGFFPAQIDSALKAAGLG' A
#
# COMPACT_ATOMS: atom_id res chain seq x y z
N MET A 1 5.18 5.34 -6.31
CA MET A 1 4.69 4.09 -6.96
C MET A 1 4.23 4.32 -8.42
N GLU A 2 5.05 3.91 -9.40
CA GLU A 2 4.78 4.11 -10.83
C GLU A 2 3.52 3.40 -11.36
N TYR A 3 3.16 2.24 -10.81
CA TYR A 3 1.99 1.45 -11.21
C TYR A 3 0.66 2.20 -11.02
N LEU A 4 0.49 2.87 -9.86
CA LEU A 4 -0.70 3.66 -9.55
C LEU A 4 -0.73 4.96 -10.36
N SER A 5 0.43 5.62 -10.53
CA SER A 5 0.53 6.81 -11.39
C SER A 5 0.13 6.52 -12.84
N ARG A 6 0.55 5.38 -13.40
CA ARG A 6 0.15 4.97 -14.77
C ARG A 6 -1.36 4.74 -14.91
N LYS A 7 -2.04 4.35 -13.82
CA LYS A 7 -3.51 4.21 -13.77
C LYS A 7 -4.22 5.54 -13.47
N GLY A 8 -3.48 6.65 -13.29
CA GLY A 8 -4.04 7.94 -12.91
C GLY A 8 -4.54 8.00 -11.47
N ILE A 9 -4.08 7.08 -10.61
CA ILE A 9 -4.56 6.96 -9.23
C ILE A 9 -3.64 7.78 -8.32
N ALA A 10 -4.24 8.72 -7.58
CA ALA A 10 -3.54 9.45 -6.54
C ALA A 10 -3.20 8.51 -5.38
N TYR A 11 -1.95 8.54 -4.91
CA TYR A 11 -1.51 7.78 -3.75
C TYR A 11 -0.60 8.64 -2.88
N THR A 12 -0.56 8.30 -1.60
CA THR A 12 0.36 8.91 -0.64
C THR A 12 1.48 7.93 -0.34
N GLU A 13 2.72 8.32 -0.63
CA GLU A 13 3.90 7.52 -0.29
C GLU A 13 4.40 7.92 1.10
N LYS A 14 4.28 7.01 2.07
CA LYS A 14 4.79 7.21 3.44
C LYS A 14 6.15 6.51 3.56
N ASN A 15 7.22 7.29 3.65
CA ASN A 15 8.57 6.74 3.67
C ASN A 15 9.02 6.36 5.09
N LEU A 16 9.11 5.06 5.34
CA LEU A 16 9.46 4.51 6.67
C LEU A 16 10.87 4.92 7.13
N SER A 17 11.78 5.22 6.19
CA SER A 17 13.14 5.67 6.53
C SER A 17 13.18 7.06 7.17
N ARG A 18 12.14 7.88 6.94
CA ARG A 18 12.00 9.22 7.52
C ARG A 18 11.06 9.27 8.72
N THR A 19 10.29 8.21 8.94
CA THR A 19 9.24 8.18 9.99
C THR A 19 9.41 6.91 10.82
N PRO A 20 10.24 6.94 11.88
CA PRO A 20 10.47 5.77 12.72
C PRO A 20 9.19 5.22 13.37
N GLU A 21 8.21 6.08 13.65
CA GLU A 21 6.90 5.70 14.19
C GLU A 21 6.11 4.79 13.24
N ALA A 22 6.23 5.01 11.93
CA ALA A 22 5.55 4.17 10.93
C ALA A 22 6.12 2.75 10.88
N ARG A 23 7.38 2.57 11.30
CA ARG A 23 7.97 1.24 11.46
C ARG A 23 7.40 0.50 12.67
N GLN A 24 7.16 1.23 13.76
CA GLN A 24 6.55 0.68 14.97
C GLN A 24 5.11 0.21 14.68
N GLU A 25 4.30 1.03 14.01
CA GLU A 25 2.95 0.65 13.60
C GLU A 25 2.93 -0.64 12.75
N LEU A 26 3.91 -0.83 11.87
CA LEU A 26 4.00 -2.05 11.06
C LEU A 26 4.31 -3.30 11.89
N ILE A 27 5.19 -3.16 12.89
CA ILE A 27 5.52 -4.24 13.82
C ILE A 27 4.28 -4.58 14.66
N GLU A 28 3.59 -3.57 15.18
CA GLU A 28 2.34 -3.76 15.95
C GLU A 28 1.22 -4.37 15.09
N MET A 29 1.16 -4.00 13.82
CA MET A 29 0.25 -4.57 12.83
C MET A 29 0.62 -6.00 12.39
N GLY A 30 1.72 -6.58 12.89
CA GLY A 30 2.22 -7.91 12.56
C GLY A 30 2.76 -8.02 11.13
N VAL A 31 3.08 -6.89 10.49
CA VAL A 31 3.53 -6.86 9.10
C VAL A 31 5.04 -7.00 9.04
N MET A 32 5.49 -8.16 8.57
CA MET A 32 6.92 -8.51 8.51
C MET A 32 7.55 -8.24 7.14
N SER A 33 6.78 -7.80 6.14
CA SER A 33 7.25 -7.65 4.76
C SER A 33 6.89 -6.30 4.17
N LEU A 34 7.86 -5.71 3.48
CA LEU A 34 7.72 -4.45 2.75
C LEU A 34 7.87 -4.71 1.24
N PRO A 35 7.26 -3.89 0.38
CA PRO A 35 6.44 -2.71 0.67
C PRO A 35 5.03 -3.07 1.17
N VAL A 36 4.41 -2.19 1.95
CA VAL A 36 2.99 -2.31 2.35
C VAL A 36 2.19 -1.27 1.59
N ILE A 37 1.09 -1.70 1.00
CA ILE A 37 0.23 -0.87 0.18
C ILE A 37 -1.16 -0.93 0.81
N LEU A 38 -1.69 0.24 1.16
CA LEU A 38 -3.04 0.40 1.71
C LEU A 38 -3.92 1.00 0.63
N ILE A 39 -5.03 0.34 0.31
CA ILE A 39 -6.00 0.75 -0.73
C ILE A 39 -7.40 0.68 -0.08
N GLY A 40 -7.92 1.83 0.35
CA GLY A 40 -9.13 1.86 1.18
C GLY A 40 -8.94 1.02 2.44
N ASP A 41 -9.85 0.08 2.69
CA ASP A 41 -9.78 -0.89 3.79
C ASP A 41 -8.91 -2.12 3.48
N GLN A 42 -8.39 -2.25 2.27
CA GLN A 42 -7.53 -3.37 1.88
C GLN A 42 -6.07 -3.07 2.20
N ARG A 43 -5.45 -3.98 2.97
CA ARG A 43 -4.02 -3.96 3.26
C ARG A 43 -3.31 -5.05 2.47
N LEU A 44 -2.43 -4.64 1.57
CA LEU A 44 -1.59 -5.52 0.78
C LEU A 44 -0.16 -5.48 1.30
N VAL A 45 0.38 -6.65 1.60
CA VAL A 45 1.75 -6.81 2.07
C VAL A 45 2.56 -7.39 0.90
N GLY A 46 3.41 -6.57 0.30
CA GLY A 46 4.16 -6.88 -0.92
C GLY A 46 3.57 -6.25 -2.17
N PHE A 47 4.35 -6.26 -3.27
CA PHE A 47 3.91 -5.73 -4.55
C PHE A 47 3.31 -6.84 -5.42
N PHE A 48 1.98 -6.94 -5.43
CA PHE A 48 1.26 -7.92 -6.24
C PHE A 48 0.26 -7.23 -7.16
N PRO A 49 0.56 -7.06 -8.46
CA PRO A 49 -0.30 -6.31 -9.37
C PRO A 49 -1.73 -6.86 -9.45
N ALA A 50 -1.93 -8.18 -9.40
CA ALA A 50 -3.27 -8.78 -9.39
C ALA A 50 -4.08 -8.42 -8.12
N GLN A 51 -3.44 -8.43 -6.94
CA GLN A 51 -4.11 -8.06 -5.70
C GLN A 51 -4.37 -6.55 -5.63
N ILE A 52 -3.43 -5.74 -6.13
CA ILE A 52 -3.61 -4.29 -6.26
C ILE A 52 -4.82 -4.00 -7.16
N ASP A 53 -4.91 -4.63 -8.33
CA ASP A 53 -6.05 -4.43 -9.23
C ASP A 53 -7.39 -4.83 -8.60
N SER A 54 -7.41 -5.97 -7.87
CA SER A 54 -8.59 -6.40 -7.12
C SER A 54 -8.97 -5.41 -6.01
N ALA A 55 -7.99 -4.91 -5.26
CA ALA A 55 -8.22 -3.93 -4.19
C ALA A 55 -8.67 -2.58 -4.75
N LEU A 56 -8.11 -2.15 -5.89
CA LEU A 56 -8.55 -0.95 -6.61
C LEU A 56 -10.00 -1.08 -7.07
N LYS A 57 -10.39 -2.22 -7.66
CA LYS A 57 -11.78 -2.50 -8.04
C LYS A 57 -12.71 -2.51 -6.83
N ALA A 58 -12.30 -3.14 -5.73
CA ALA A 58 -13.06 -3.14 -4.49
C ALA A 58 -13.24 -1.72 -3.91
N ALA A 59 -12.24 -0.85 -4.10
CA ALA A 59 -12.29 0.56 -3.73
C ALA A 59 -13.04 1.45 -4.74
N GLY A 60 -13.54 0.89 -5.85
CA GLY A 60 -14.22 1.66 -6.91
C GLY A 60 -13.29 2.51 -7.78
N LEU A 61 -11.98 2.21 -7.77
CA LEU A 61 -10.92 2.90 -8.50
C LEU A 61 -10.38 2.11 -9.70
N GLY A 62 -11.03 0.99 -10.06
CA GLY A 62 -10.54 0.01 -11.05
C GLY A 62 -11.45 -0.17 -12.26
#